data_AF-A0A432QUT4-F1
#
_entry.id   AF-A0A432QUT4-F1
#
_cell.length_a   1.000
_cell.length_b   1.000
_cell.length_c   1.000
_cell.angle_alpha   90.00
_cell.angle_beta   90.00
_cell.angle_gamma   90.00
#
_symmetry.space_group_name_H-M   'P 1'
#
loop_
_entity.id
_entity.type
_entity.pdbx_description
1 polymer ?
#
loop_
_entity_poly.entity_id
_entity_poly.type
_entity_poly.pdbx_seq_one_letter_code
_entity_poly.pdbx_strand_id
1 'polypeptide(L)'
;MNDLALPAESAIRINISISDQILDDIERAAKKEGLTMKELFCLAGINISNWHRWKVQKTSPQLKNLEKLWSAILGQKINRLYHTAGRDELRTFLTTEPTK
;
A
#
# COMPACT_ATOMS: atom_id res chain seq x y z
N MET A 1 -25.65 -10.39 -31.92
CA MET A 1 -24.27 -9.96 -31.63
C MET A 1 -24.37 -8.77 -30.70
N ASN A 2 -24.15 -8.97 -29.39
CA ASN A 2 -24.15 -7.87 -28.42
C ASN A 2 -22.74 -7.29 -28.38
N ASP A 3 -22.54 -6.23 -29.17
CA ASP A 3 -21.33 -5.42 -29.11
C ASP A 3 -21.47 -4.44 -27.93
N LEU A 4 -21.27 -4.94 -26.72
CA LEU A 4 -21.18 -4.15 -25.50
C LEU A 4 -19.75 -3.60 -25.37
N ALA A 5 -19.39 -2.69 -26.26
CA ALA A 5 -18.27 -1.80 -26.01
C ALA A 5 -18.65 -0.92 -24.81
N LEU A 6 -18.11 -1.23 -23.62
CA LEU A 6 -18.11 -0.28 -22.51
C LEU A 6 -17.48 1.01 -23.03
N PRO A 7 -18.20 2.15 -23.05
CA PRO A 7 -17.66 3.38 -23.59
C PRO A 7 -16.41 3.72 -22.78
N ALA A 8 -15.30 4.02 -23.47
CA ALA A 8 -13.99 4.26 -22.85
C ALA A 8 -14.05 5.24 -21.66
N GLU A 9 -14.98 6.19 -21.68
CA GLU A 9 -15.28 7.10 -20.57
C GLU A 9 -15.66 6.40 -19.26
N SER A 10 -16.44 5.31 -19.32
CA SER A 10 -16.83 4.52 -18.15
C SER A 10 -15.64 3.76 -17.57
N ALA A 11 -14.80 3.17 -18.42
CA ALA A 11 -13.57 2.50 -17.98
C ALA A 11 -12.57 3.49 -17.35
N ILE A 12 -12.46 4.71 -17.90
CA ILE A 12 -11.64 5.79 -17.33
C ILE A 12 -12.16 6.19 -15.95
N ARG A 13 -13.48 6.38 -15.78
CA ARG A 13 -14.08 6.72 -14.47
C ARG A 13 -13.87 5.62 -13.42
N ILE A 14 -13.99 4.35 -13.80
CA ILE A 14 -13.73 3.20 -12.91
C ILE A 14 -12.25 3.18 -12.48
N ASN A 15 -11.33 3.41 -13.42
CA ASN A 15 -9.90 3.35 -13.16
C ASN A 15 -9.40 4.48 -12.24
N ILE A 16 -10.01 5.67 -12.35
CA ILE A 16 -9.75 6.80 -11.45
C ILE A 16 -10.23 6.49 -10.02
N SER A 17 -11.46 5.98 -9.89
CA SER A 17 -12.05 5.62 -8.59
C SER A 17 -11.24 4.55 -7.84
N ILE A 18 -10.73 3.55 -8.56
CA ILE A 18 -9.86 2.51 -7.98
C ILE A 18 -8.53 3.10 -7.49
N SER A 19 -7.95 4.04 -8.24
CA SER A 19 -6.69 4.67 -7.86
C SER A 19 -6.81 5.48 -6.56
N ASP A 20 -7.89 6.24 -6.40
CA ASP A 20 -8.12 7.02 -5.17
C ASP A 20 -8.36 6.12 -3.95
N GLN A 21 -9.13 5.04 -4.11
CA GLN A 21 -9.37 4.07 -3.05
C GLN A 21 -8.07 3.41 -2.57
N ILE A 22 -7.19 3.03 -3.51
CA ILE A 22 -5.88 2.44 -3.17
C ILE A 22 -5.00 3.42 -2.38
N LEU A 23 -4.97 4.70 -2.79
CA LEU A 23 -4.19 5.71 -2.09
C LEU A 23 -4.72 5.92 -0.66
N ASP A 24 -6.03 5.99 -0.48
CA ASP A 24 -6.65 6.14 0.84
C ASP A 24 -6.40 4.92 1.75
N ASP A 25 -6.40 3.70 1.19
CA ASP A 25 -6.06 2.48 1.93
C ASP A 25 -4.59 2.44 2.35
N ILE A 26 -3.68 2.93 1.50
CA ILE A 26 -2.26 3.09 1.85
C ILE A 26 -2.11 4.09 2.99
N GLU A 27 -2.76 5.25 2.93
CA GLU A 27 -2.69 6.26 3.99
C GLU A 27 -3.24 5.72 5.31
N ARG A 28 -4.37 5.01 5.27
CA ARG A 28 -4.97 4.37 6.45
C ARG A 28 -4.05 3.30 7.04
N ALA A 29 -3.44 2.46 6.21
CA ALA A 29 -2.52 1.42 6.67
C ALA A 29 -1.24 2.02 7.27
N ALA A 30 -0.66 3.04 6.63
CA ALA A 30 0.49 3.78 7.16
C ALA A 30 0.21 4.35 8.55
N LYS A 31 -0.96 4.98 8.72
CA LYS A 31 -1.39 5.56 10.01
C LYS A 31 -1.56 4.50 11.10
N LYS A 32 -2.10 3.31 10.78
CA LYS A 32 -2.18 2.18 11.73
C LYS A 32 -0.81 1.73 12.22
N GLU A 33 0.17 1.76 11.32
CA GLU A 33 1.58 1.47 11.64
C GLU A 33 2.33 2.69 12.20
N GLY A 34 1.64 3.79 12.52
CA GLY A 34 2.22 4.97 13.17
C GLY A 34 3.15 5.78 12.26
N LEU A 35 3.04 5.62 10.94
CA LEU A 35 3.87 6.32 9.96
C LEU A 35 3.16 7.57 9.44
N THR A 36 3.92 8.64 9.28
CA THR A 36 3.54 9.75 8.40
C THR A 36 3.77 9.36 6.94
N MET A 37 3.05 10.02 6.01
CA MET A 37 3.28 9.79 4.58
C MET A 37 4.71 10.12 4.14
N LYS A 38 5.35 11.11 4.77
CA LYS A 38 6.75 11.45 4.51
C LYS A 38 7.70 10.29 4.86
N GLU A 39 7.50 9.68 6.03
CA GLU A 39 8.31 8.53 6.46
C GLU A 39 8.06 7.31 5.59
N LEU A 40 6.79 7.01 5.28
CA LEU A 40 6.45 5.91 4.39
C LEU A 40 7.15 6.03 3.03
N PHE A 41 7.08 7.21 2.42
CA PHE A 41 7.71 7.46 1.13
C PHE A 41 9.24 7.38 1.21
N CYS A 42 9.82 7.86 2.32
CA CYS A 42 11.25 7.70 2.57
C CYS A 42 11.66 6.22 2.65
N LEU A 43 10.92 5.40 3.41
CA LEU A 43 11.16 3.96 3.54
C LEU A 43 10.98 3.22 2.21
N ALA A 44 10.00 3.62 1.41
CA ALA A 44 9.75 3.05 0.09
C ALA A 44 10.77 3.50 -0.98
N GLY A 45 11.64 4.46 -0.67
CA GLY A 45 12.59 5.05 -1.62
C GLY A 45 11.89 5.83 -2.75
N ILE A 46 10.77 6.50 -2.44
CA ILE A 46 9.96 7.26 -3.39
C ILE A 46 9.94 8.72 -2.97
N ASN A 47 10.04 9.64 -3.94
CA ASN A 47 9.90 11.06 -3.65
C ASN A 47 8.45 11.40 -3.22
N ILE A 48 8.29 12.01 -2.05
CA ILE A 48 7.00 12.42 -1.49
C ILE A 48 6.21 13.38 -2.40
N SER A 49 6.87 14.13 -3.28
CA SER A 49 6.17 14.96 -4.28
C SER A 49 5.26 14.15 -5.21
N ASN A 50 5.54 12.86 -5.40
CA ASN A 50 4.67 11.96 -6.17
C ASN A 50 3.31 11.75 -5.48
N TRP A 51 3.28 11.71 -4.14
CA TRP A 51 2.03 11.59 -3.38
C TRP A 51 1.04 12.69 -3.74
N HIS A 52 1.49 13.94 -3.70
CA HIS A 52 0.63 15.07 -4.03
C HIS A 52 0.14 15.00 -5.47
N ARG A 53 1.03 14.66 -6.42
CA ARG A 53 0.66 14.50 -7.84
C ARG A 53 -0.38 13.40 -8.06
N TRP A 54 -0.34 12.32 -7.29
CA TRP A 54 -1.32 11.24 -7.35
C TRP A 54 -2.66 11.66 -6.75
N LYS A 55 -2.66 12.32 -5.57
CA LYS A 55 -3.90 12.80 -4.93
C LYS A 55 -4.64 13.88 -5.73
N VAL A 56 -3.93 14.71 -6.49
CA VAL A 56 -4.57 15.68 -7.41
C VAL A 56 -4.77 15.12 -8.82
N GLN A 57 -4.58 13.81 -9.01
CA GLN A 57 -4.76 13.09 -10.28
C GLN A 57 -3.93 13.66 -11.46
N LYS A 58 -2.84 14.37 -11.17
CA LYS A 58 -1.92 14.90 -12.19
C LYS A 58 -1.13 13.79 -12.87
N THR A 59 -0.88 12.71 -12.13
CA THR A 59 -0.24 11.48 -12.63
C THR A 59 -0.83 10.29 -11.89
N SER A 60 -0.87 9.11 -12.50
CA SER A 60 -1.27 7.88 -11.82
C SER A 60 -0.06 7.19 -11.17
N PRO A 61 -0.23 6.55 -10.00
CA PRO A 61 0.81 5.71 -9.42
C PRO A 61 1.07 4.48 -10.30
N GLN A 62 2.34 4.13 -10.46
CA GLN A 62 2.73 2.87 -11.11
C GLN A 62 2.61 1.71 -10.11
N LEU A 63 2.24 0.52 -10.57
CA LEU A 63 2.11 -0.68 -9.72
C LEU A 63 3.34 -0.92 -8.84
N LYS A 64 4.55 -0.84 -9.42
CA LYS A 64 5.82 -0.98 -8.67
C LYS A 64 5.98 0.01 -7.51
N ASN A 65 5.40 1.21 -7.62
CA ASN A 65 5.46 2.21 -6.56
C ASN A 65 4.47 1.85 -5.44
N LEU A 66 3.29 1.34 -5.79
CA LEU A 66 2.31 0.84 -4.84
C LEU A 66 2.85 -0.36 -4.07
N GLU A 67 3.50 -1.31 -4.76
CA GLU A 67 4.15 -2.46 -4.15
C GLU A 67 5.23 -2.04 -3.13
N LYS A 68 6.09 -1.10 -3.50
CA LYS A 68 7.11 -0.55 -2.59
C LYS A 68 6.52 0.08 -1.33
N LEU A 69 5.42 0.82 -1.47
CA LEU A 69 4.74 1.42 -0.31
C LEU A 69 4.16 0.33 0.60
N TRP A 70 3.53 -0.69 0.05
CA TRP A 70 3.02 -1.82 0.83
C TRP A 70 4.14 -2.61 1.52
N SER A 71 5.26 -2.86 0.84
CA SER A 71 6.42 -3.52 1.45
C SER A 71 6.97 -2.71 2.63
N ALA A 72 7.02 -1.38 2.53
CA ALA A 72 7.46 -0.52 3.63
C ALA A 72 6.50 -0.59 4.83
N ILE A 73 5.18 -0.59 4.61
CA ILE A 73 4.16 -0.74 5.67
C ILE A 73 4.31 -2.11 6.36
N LEU A 74 4.38 -3.20 5.59
CA LEU A 74 4.54 -4.55 6.12
C LEU A 74 5.85 -4.70 6.90
N GLY A 75 6.94 -4.12 6.40
CA GLY A 75 8.22 -4.10 7.11
C GLY A 75 8.10 -3.43 8.48
N GLN A 76 7.37 -2.32 8.58
CA GLN A 76 7.16 -1.64 9.87
C GLN A 76 6.26 -2.42 10.82
N LYS A 77 5.22 -3.07 10.30
CA LYS A 77 4.38 -3.99 11.10
C LYS A 77 5.23 -5.12 11.69
N ILE A 78 6.10 -5.72 10.88
CA ILE A 78 7.01 -6.78 11.31
C ILE A 78 7.98 -6.25 12.37
N ASN A 79 8.60 -5.09 12.17
CA ASN A 79 9.49 -4.48 13.17
C ASN A 79 8.77 -4.24 14.51
N ARG A 80 7.53 -3.73 14.47
CA ARG A 80 6.72 -3.53 15.67
C ARG A 80 6.46 -4.84 16.40
N LEU A 81 6.06 -5.87 15.65
CA LEU A 81 5.87 -7.21 16.20
C LEU A 81 7.17 -7.67 16.90
N TYR A 82 8.33 -7.53 16.26
CA TYR A 82 9.63 -7.91 16.84
C TYR A 82 9.91 -7.22 18.17
N HIS A 83 9.52 -5.96 18.31
CA HIS A 83 9.67 -5.20 19.56
C HIS A 83 8.65 -5.59 20.63
N THR A 84 7.45 -6.04 20.27
CA THR A 84 6.38 -6.37 21.22
C THR A 84 6.44 -7.80 21.73
N ALA A 85 6.65 -8.79 20.86
CA ALA A 85 6.70 -10.20 21.24
C ALA A 85 8.13 -10.67 21.59
N GLY A 86 9.15 -9.86 21.31
CA GLY A 86 10.53 -10.33 21.33
C GLY A 86 10.86 -11.24 20.12
N ARG A 87 12.14 -11.25 19.73
CA ARG A 87 12.59 -11.89 18.49
C ARG A 87 12.37 -13.41 18.46
N ASP A 88 12.58 -14.07 19.59
CA ASP A 88 12.53 -15.52 19.66
C ASP A 88 11.09 -16.04 19.70
N GLU A 89 10.15 -15.30 20.30
CA GLU A 89 8.73 -15.68 20.31
C GLU A 89 8.11 -15.54 18.92
N LEU A 90 8.44 -14.48 18.18
CA LEU A 90 7.99 -14.31 16.79
C LEU A 90 8.58 -15.34 15.85
N ARG A 91 9.86 -15.67 16.01
CA ARG A 91 10.47 -16.75 15.23
C ARG A 91 9.73 -18.05 15.49
N THR A 92 9.41 -18.34 16.75
CA THR A 92 8.65 -19.54 17.11
C THR A 92 7.26 -19.53 16.48
N PHE A 93 6.48 -18.46 16.63
CA PHE A 93 5.14 -18.33 16.05
C PHE A 93 5.10 -18.45 14.51
N LEU A 94 6.11 -17.90 13.82
CA LEU A 94 6.20 -17.93 12.36
C LEU A 94 6.75 -19.26 11.81
N THR A 95 7.41 -20.07 12.64
CA THR A 95 8.02 -21.35 12.23
C THR A 95 7.26 -22.57 12.76
N THR A 96 6.38 -22.40 13.75
CA THR A 96 5.38 -23.40 14.09
C THR A 96 4.38 -23.48 12.95
N GLU A 97 4.50 -24.51 12.12
CA GLU A 97 3.46 -24.88 11.15
C GLU A 97 2.12 -25.01 11.88
N PRO A 98 0.99 -24.56 11.28
CA PRO A 98 -0.31 -24.81 11.86
C PRO A 98 -0.55 -26.31 11.87
N THR A 99 -0.43 -26.94 13.04
CA THR A 99 -0.86 -28.32 13.26
C THR A 99 -2.35 -28.40 12.91
N LYS A 100 -2.63 -29.23 11.90
CA LYS A 100 -3.96 -29.56 11.39
C LYS A 100 -4.92 -30.01 12.47
#